data_AF-A0A2T3YQZ0-F1
#
_entry.id   AF-A0A2T3YQZ0-F1
#
_cell.length_a   1.000
_cell.length_b   1.000
_cell.length_c   1.000
_cell.angle_alpha   90.00
_cell.angle_beta   90.00
_cell.angle_gamma   90.00
#
_symmetry.space_group_name_H-M   'P 1'
#
loop_
_entity.id
_entity.type
_entity.pdbx_description
1 polymer ?
#
loop_
_entity_poly.entity_id
_entity_poly.type
_entity_poly.pdbx_seq_one_letter_code
_entity_poly.pdbx_strand_id
1 'polypeptide(L)'
;MATTSSVSSRYAASRPVSHFKPKPIPILLIRFTAQQRKLSDGEIFQTIRYFVHQKKFDIAQEWMNALSAPKKHHLNLMLGRPAIISAMDELLPFPGLWDGLQLGNWAKHLAAHADDLIINYLKRIKRVYSRIFQGHESLMYLLDKDTVLRLQYRSLKWSMRDQKIVHSMFRKGTIFTKISSDKIRDDLMNNVLSIPDVIPSIATFHANMKYITIGAKILEKYIEVKPKNYRSQRHSITRSKSSLYDNLTMHWTSNRKSIQISHEEFVPMGETQNASKLCFLQLLMAALRYFPHLSSESPLLDKGGGWVGITPDDHFRALLCKTAWHLGYDNEKIRRGAEFSLSPLSYKKVSRLEIWRGGKPPFQVFELLADASFLPQLYSAQLQKEVNFPSPLHIQGDMLSAFFGAFEDLTALIVQASI
;
A
#
# COMPACT_ATOMS: atom_id res chain seq x y z
N MET A 1 -13.12 -36.37 48.76
CA MET A 1 -11.90 -37.07 48.30
C MET A 1 -12.04 -37.27 46.79
N ALA A 2 -11.72 -36.26 45.98
CA ALA A 2 -10.39 -35.94 45.47
C ALA A 2 -9.78 -37.09 44.64
N THR A 3 -10.00 -37.04 43.32
CA THR A 3 -9.07 -37.59 42.31
C THR A 3 -9.17 -36.73 41.05
N THR A 4 -8.16 -35.87 40.93
CA THR A 4 -7.82 -35.05 39.77
C THR A 4 -7.29 -35.92 38.63
N SER A 5 -7.82 -35.78 37.42
CA SER A 5 -7.08 -36.16 36.20
C SER A 5 -7.06 -34.97 35.23
N SER A 6 -5.86 -34.43 35.06
CA SER A 6 -5.53 -33.36 34.13
C SER A 6 -5.12 -33.97 32.79
N VAL A 7 -5.91 -33.76 31.76
CA VAL A 7 -5.51 -34.08 30.38
C VAL A 7 -4.70 -32.89 29.86
N SER A 8 -3.38 -33.09 29.80
CA SER A 8 -2.41 -32.14 29.30
C SER A 8 -2.46 -32.07 27.76
N SER A 9 -3.03 -30.99 27.23
CA SER A 9 -3.01 -30.66 25.80
C SER A 9 -1.62 -30.15 25.40
N ARG A 10 -0.86 -30.94 24.65
CA ARG A 10 0.42 -30.57 24.07
C ARG A 10 0.22 -29.52 22.97
N TYR A 11 0.35 -28.25 23.31
CA TYR A 11 0.66 -27.20 22.33
C TYR A 11 2.13 -27.34 21.95
N ALA A 12 2.38 -27.76 20.71
CA ALA A 12 3.70 -27.72 20.10
C ALA A 12 4.16 -26.26 19.99
N ALA A 13 5.09 -25.86 20.86
CA ALA A 13 5.77 -24.58 20.77
C ALA A 13 6.56 -24.52 19.46
N SER A 14 6.15 -23.62 18.57
CA SER A 14 6.92 -23.21 17.39
C SER A 14 8.29 -22.70 17.83
N ARG A 15 9.35 -23.34 17.31
CA ARG A 15 10.74 -22.94 17.54
C ARG A 15 10.98 -21.49 17.08
N PRO A 16 11.73 -20.66 17.84
CA PRO A 16 12.10 -19.33 17.40
C PRO A 16 13.04 -19.40 16.19
N VAL A 17 12.68 -18.66 15.13
CA VAL A 17 13.50 -18.42 13.94
C VAL A 17 14.83 -17.80 14.37
N SER A 18 15.94 -18.37 13.90
CA SER A 18 17.30 -17.96 14.21
C SER A 18 17.52 -16.47 14.01
N HIS A 19 18.05 -15.81 15.04
CA HIS A 19 18.42 -14.40 15.06
C HIS A 19 19.37 -14.02 13.91
N PHE A 20 18.90 -13.19 13.00
CA PHE A 20 19.73 -12.44 12.07
C PHE A 20 20.65 -11.50 12.86
N LYS A 21 21.97 -11.72 12.79
CA LYS A 21 23.00 -10.79 13.29
C LYS A 21 23.56 -10.00 12.10
N PRO A 22 23.07 -8.79 11.81
CA PRO A 22 23.72 -7.93 10.82
C PRO A 22 25.17 -7.65 11.24
N LYS A 23 26.11 -7.77 10.29
CA LYS A 23 27.53 -7.47 10.56
C LYS A 23 27.68 -5.97 10.89
N PRO A 24 28.45 -5.62 11.92
CA PRO A 24 28.71 -4.22 12.27
C PRO A 24 29.45 -3.52 11.13
N ILE A 25 28.94 -2.37 10.70
CA ILE A 25 29.80 -1.33 10.12
C ILE A 25 30.59 -0.75 11.30
N PRO A 26 31.94 -0.78 11.31
CA PRO A 26 32.72 -0.32 12.45
C PRO A 26 32.40 1.14 12.78
N ILE A 27 32.09 1.42 14.05
CA ILE A 27 31.70 2.75 14.57
C ILE A 27 32.73 3.85 14.24
N LEU A 28 34.01 3.49 14.17
CA LEU A 28 35.11 4.38 13.76
C LEU A 28 35.06 4.76 12.27
N LEU A 29 34.57 3.87 11.39
CA LEU A 29 34.42 4.15 9.96
C LEU A 29 33.27 5.13 9.70
N ILE A 30 32.26 5.12 10.55
CA ILE A 30 31.09 6.01 10.44
C ILE A 30 31.44 7.44 10.84
N ARG A 31 32.15 7.67 11.97
CA ARG A 31 32.57 9.02 12.33
C ARG A 31 33.44 9.67 11.24
N PHE A 32 34.27 8.88 10.55
CA PHE A 32 35.13 9.35 9.47
C PHE A 32 34.39 9.60 8.14
N THR A 33 33.33 8.84 7.84
CA THR A 33 32.54 8.99 6.59
C THR A 33 31.35 9.95 6.73
N ALA A 34 30.86 10.17 7.95
CA ALA A 34 29.76 11.09 8.26
C ALA A 34 30.10 12.57 7.97
N GLN A 35 31.39 12.94 8.00
CA GLN A 35 31.83 14.29 7.63
C GLN A 35 31.89 14.53 6.11
N GLN A 36 31.80 13.50 5.25
CA GLN A 36 31.95 13.66 3.79
C GLN A 36 30.80 13.12 2.93
N ARG A 37 29.87 12.33 3.45
CA ARG A 37 28.70 11.83 2.69
C ARG A 37 27.38 12.08 3.40
N LYS A 38 26.44 12.70 2.70
CA LYS A 38 25.03 12.84 3.14
C LYS A 38 24.39 11.45 3.19
N LEU A 39 24.17 10.94 4.41
CA LEU A 39 23.48 9.67 4.63
C LEU A 39 22.01 9.76 4.22
N SER A 40 21.51 8.67 3.66
CA SER A 40 20.10 8.49 3.33
C SER A 40 19.25 8.24 4.57
N ASP A 41 17.95 8.52 4.46
CA ASP A 41 16.97 8.24 5.51
C ASP A 41 16.95 6.75 5.89
N GLY A 42 17.14 5.86 4.90
CA GLY A 42 17.22 4.42 5.08
C GLY A 42 18.45 3.97 5.88
N GLU A 43 19.64 4.46 5.51
CA GLU A 43 20.89 4.16 6.24
C GLU A 43 20.79 4.57 7.70
N ILE A 44 20.22 5.76 7.97
CA ILE A 44 19.99 6.25 9.33
C ILE A 44 18.99 5.34 10.07
N PHE A 45 17.84 5.02 9.46
CA PHE A 45 16.85 4.16 10.09
C PHE A 45 17.41 2.78 10.43
N GLN A 46 18.07 2.11 9.48
CA GLN A 46 18.69 0.79 9.72
C GLN A 46 19.69 0.83 10.86
N THR A 47 20.49 1.90 10.93
CA THR A 47 21.49 2.06 11.99
C THR A 47 20.84 2.27 13.36
N ILE A 48 19.77 3.06 13.43
CA ILE A 48 18.98 3.24 14.66
C ILE A 48 18.41 1.88 15.11
N ARG A 49 17.77 1.13 14.20
CA ARG A 49 17.20 -0.18 14.54
C ARG A 49 18.27 -1.17 15.01
N TYR A 50 19.43 -1.19 14.36
CA TYR A 50 20.58 -2.01 14.77
C TYR A 50 21.00 -1.76 16.23
N PHE A 51 21.20 -0.49 16.62
CA PHE A 51 21.60 -0.15 17.99
C PHE A 51 20.48 -0.38 19.00
N VAL A 52 19.21 -0.14 18.62
CA VAL A 52 18.05 -0.49 19.44
C VAL A 52 18.01 -2.00 19.75
N HIS A 53 18.24 -2.87 18.76
CA HIS A 53 18.30 -4.32 18.99
C HIS A 53 19.47 -4.76 19.88
N GLN A 54 20.56 -3.98 19.93
CA GLN A 54 21.68 -4.20 20.86
C GLN A 54 21.48 -3.57 22.24
N LYS A 55 20.32 -2.95 22.50
CA LYS A 55 20.05 -2.18 23.73
C LYS A 55 21.02 -1.02 23.96
N LYS A 56 21.61 -0.48 22.89
CA LYS A 56 22.49 0.71 22.89
C LYS A 56 21.68 1.96 22.51
N PHE A 57 20.78 2.34 23.41
CA PHE A 57 19.79 3.39 23.16
C PHE A 57 20.39 4.80 23.07
N ASP A 58 21.47 5.03 23.81
CA ASP A 58 22.31 6.23 23.75
C ASP A 58 22.83 6.48 22.32
N ILE A 59 23.44 5.46 21.71
CA ILE A 59 23.97 5.56 20.35
C ILE A 59 22.82 5.73 19.35
N ALA A 60 21.73 4.96 19.50
CA ALA A 60 20.55 5.12 18.65
C ALA A 60 19.98 6.55 18.71
N GLN A 61 20.01 7.18 19.89
CA GLN A 61 19.56 8.55 20.10
C GLN A 61 20.48 9.58 19.42
N GLU A 62 21.80 9.37 19.42
CA GLU A 62 22.74 10.19 18.65
C GLU A 62 22.43 10.17 17.15
N TRP A 63 22.14 9.00 16.60
CA TRP A 63 21.73 8.85 15.21
C TRP A 63 20.41 9.54 14.89
N MET A 64 19.44 9.49 15.79
CA MET A 64 18.20 10.25 15.67
C MET A 64 18.46 11.76 15.72
N ASN A 65 19.44 12.22 16.50
CA ASN A 65 19.80 13.63 16.62
C ASN A 65 20.50 14.19 15.37
N ALA A 66 21.09 13.33 14.53
CA ALA A 66 21.67 13.73 13.25
C ALA A 66 20.62 14.06 12.17
N LEU A 67 19.35 13.68 12.37
CA LEU A 67 18.24 14.04 11.48
C LEU A 67 17.85 15.51 11.64
N SER A 68 17.35 16.12 10.57
CA SER A 68 16.68 17.42 10.68
C SER A 68 15.47 17.34 11.61
N ALA A 69 15.11 18.45 12.27
CA ALA A 69 14.00 18.48 13.22
C ALA A 69 12.68 17.88 12.67
N PRO A 70 12.25 18.19 11.42
CA PRO A 70 11.06 17.55 10.84
C PRO A 70 11.20 16.02 10.69
N LYS A 71 12.35 15.53 10.22
CA LYS A 71 12.58 14.08 10.04
C LYS A 71 12.65 13.35 11.38
N LYS A 72 13.29 13.93 12.39
CA LYS A 72 13.29 13.40 13.76
C LYS A 72 11.88 13.32 14.32
N HIS A 73 11.07 14.37 14.13
CA HIS A 73 9.66 14.35 14.54
C HIS A 73 8.87 13.23 13.82
N HIS A 74 9.02 13.09 12.50
CA HIS A 74 8.34 12.04 11.75
C HIS A 74 8.76 10.63 12.18
N LEU A 75 10.05 10.42 12.43
CA LEU A 75 10.55 9.15 12.95
C LEU A 75 9.95 8.84 14.32
N ASN A 76 9.86 9.82 15.23
CA ASN A 76 9.19 9.63 16.52
C ASN A 76 7.71 9.24 16.35
N LEU A 77 7.00 9.84 15.39
CA LEU A 77 5.62 9.45 15.08
C LEU A 77 5.53 8.00 14.60
N MET A 78 6.49 7.52 13.81
CA MET A 78 6.57 6.13 13.37
C MET A 78 6.89 5.19 14.53
N LEU A 79 7.86 5.54 15.37
CA LEU A 79 8.26 4.73 16.53
C LEU A 79 7.11 4.55 17.54
N GLY A 80 6.19 5.53 17.60
CA GLY A 80 4.93 5.41 18.34
C GLY A 80 3.89 4.44 17.73
N ARG A 81 4.21 3.75 16.63
CA ARG A 81 3.34 2.75 15.98
C ARG A 81 4.06 1.38 15.92
N PRO A 82 4.05 0.60 17.01
CA PRO A 82 4.83 -0.64 17.10
C PRO A 82 4.56 -1.65 15.98
N ALA A 83 3.32 -1.76 15.51
CA ALA A 83 2.95 -2.67 14.43
C ALA A 83 3.58 -2.28 13.07
N ILE A 84 3.68 -0.97 12.78
CA ILE A 84 4.38 -0.47 11.59
C ILE A 84 5.88 -0.72 11.72
N ILE A 85 6.48 -0.42 12.88
CA ILE A 85 7.91 -0.68 13.12
C ILE A 85 8.24 -2.16 12.99
N SER A 86 7.41 -3.05 13.53
CA SER A 86 7.56 -4.49 13.37
C SER A 86 7.57 -4.90 11.90
N ALA A 87 6.61 -4.41 11.10
CA ALA A 87 6.55 -4.68 9.67
C ALA A 87 7.74 -4.10 8.89
N MET A 88 8.31 -2.97 9.33
CA MET A 88 9.53 -2.40 8.76
C MET A 88 10.78 -3.20 9.16
N ASP A 89 10.86 -3.69 10.39
CA ASP A 89 11.97 -4.50 10.89
C ASP A 89 12.08 -5.83 10.11
N GLU A 90 10.95 -6.40 9.67
CA GLU A 90 10.92 -7.56 8.77
C GLU A 90 11.63 -7.31 7.41
N LEU A 91 11.85 -6.04 7.03
CA LEU A 91 12.55 -5.66 5.79
C LEU A 91 14.06 -5.44 6.01
N LEU A 92 14.56 -5.45 7.24
CA LEU A 92 16.00 -5.26 7.54
C LEU A 92 16.94 -6.26 6.84
N PRO A 93 16.56 -7.53 6.60
CA PRO A 93 17.41 -8.48 5.86
C PRO A 93 17.71 -8.08 4.41
N PHE A 94 16.97 -7.11 3.85
CA PHE A 94 17.02 -6.69 2.44
C PHE A 94 17.59 -5.27 2.32
N PRO A 95 18.91 -5.06 2.41
CA PRO A 95 19.50 -3.72 2.49
C PRO A 95 19.19 -2.83 1.28
N GLY A 96 19.08 -3.40 0.08
CA GLY A 96 18.74 -2.67 -1.14
C GLY A 96 17.39 -1.94 -1.12
N LEU A 97 16.45 -2.33 -0.25
CA LEU A 97 15.14 -1.67 -0.14
C LEU A 97 15.21 -0.27 0.48
N TRP A 98 16.19 -0.03 1.35
CA TRP A 98 16.20 1.10 2.27
C TRP A 98 16.55 2.44 1.60
N ASP A 99 17.17 2.41 0.42
CA ASP A 99 17.43 3.60 -0.40
C ASP A 99 16.12 4.33 -0.78
N GLY A 100 15.00 3.61 -0.80
CA GLY A 100 13.67 4.16 -1.08
C GLY A 100 12.99 4.86 0.11
N LEU A 101 13.52 4.78 1.33
CA LEU A 101 12.88 5.37 2.52
C LEU A 101 12.91 6.90 2.46
N GLN A 102 11.76 7.54 2.72
CA GLN A 102 11.60 8.99 2.75
C GLN A 102 10.92 9.43 4.05
N LEU A 103 11.69 9.69 5.11
CA LEU A 103 11.18 10.10 6.43
C LEU A 103 10.30 11.37 6.33
N GLY A 104 10.59 12.25 5.37
CA GLY A 104 9.82 13.46 5.10
C GLY A 104 8.33 13.25 4.81
N ASN A 105 7.92 12.07 4.32
CA ASN A 105 6.51 11.83 3.97
C ASN A 105 5.68 11.20 5.11
N TRP A 106 6.31 10.71 6.17
CA TRP A 106 5.62 9.85 7.14
C TRP A 106 4.56 10.55 7.99
N ALA A 107 4.72 11.84 8.29
CA ALA A 107 3.64 12.59 8.92
C ALA A 107 2.36 12.59 8.07
N LYS A 108 2.48 12.73 6.74
CA LYS A 108 1.34 12.69 5.82
C LYS A 108 0.72 11.29 5.75
N HIS A 109 1.55 10.25 5.63
CA HIS A 109 1.09 8.86 5.59
C HIS A 109 0.33 8.48 6.87
N LEU A 110 0.85 8.84 8.04
CA LEU A 110 0.20 8.55 9.32
C LEU A 110 -1.05 9.40 9.58
N ALA A 111 -1.16 10.56 8.93
CA ALA A 111 -2.35 11.39 8.98
C ALA A 111 -3.53 10.79 8.21
N ALA A 112 -3.31 9.78 7.34
CA ALA A 112 -4.39 9.07 6.67
C ALA A 112 -5.20 8.15 7.61
N HIS A 113 -4.71 7.92 8.84
CA HIS A 113 -5.36 7.03 9.83
C HIS A 113 -5.63 5.62 9.29
N ALA A 114 -4.75 5.11 8.43
CA ALA A 114 -4.88 3.85 7.71
C ALA A 114 -3.67 2.93 7.93
N ASP A 115 -3.27 2.75 9.19
CA ASP A 115 -2.09 1.96 9.57
C ASP A 115 -2.13 0.53 9.04
N ASP A 116 -3.29 -0.13 9.05
CA ASP A 116 -3.44 -1.50 8.54
C ASP A 116 -3.10 -1.60 7.06
N LEU A 117 -3.48 -0.58 6.27
CA LEU A 117 -3.13 -0.52 4.85
C LEU A 117 -1.61 -0.39 4.67
N ILE A 118 -0.95 0.45 5.48
CA ILE A 118 0.51 0.59 5.49
C ILE A 118 1.18 -0.75 5.81
N ILE A 119 0.72 -1.44 6.86
CA ILE A 119 1.26 -2.72 7.31
C ILE A 119 1.10 -3.79 6.22
N ASN A 120 -0.06 -3.86 5.57
CA ASN A 120 -0.30 -4.81 4.48
C ASN A 120 0.67 -4.60 3.31
N TYR A 121 0.92 -3.34 2.93
CA TYR A 121 1.86 -3.04 1.85
C TYR A 121 3.31 -3.40 2.22
N LEU A 122 3.73 -3.12 3.47
CA LEU A 122 5.06 -3.52 3.95
C LEU A 122 5.23 -5.05 3.97
N LYS A 123 4.19 -5.78 4.42
CA LYS A 123 4.16 -7.25 4.37
C LYS A 123 4.19 -7.78 2.94
N ARG A 124 3.54 -7.09 1.99
CA ARG A 124 3.61 -7.39 0.55
C ARG A 124 5.06 -7.27 0.04
N ILE A 125 5.78 -6.21 0.40
CA ILE A 125 7.20 -6.06 0.07
C ILE A 125 8.00 -7.27 0.60
N LYS A 126 7.86 -7.58 1.89
CA LYS A 126 8.54 -8.72 2.49
C LYS A 126 8.25 -10.01 1.74
N ARG A 127 6.96 -10.31 1.48
CA ARG A 127 6.54 -11.53 0.78
C ARG A 127 7.19 -11.65 -0.60
N VAL A 128 7.18 -10.58 -1.39
CA VAL A 128 7.74 -10.60 -2.75
C VAL A 128 9.24 -10.84 -2.72
N TYR A 129 10.00 -10.15 -1.86
CA TYR A 129 11.44 -10.34 -1.78
C TYR A 129 11.84 -11.67 -1.13
N SER A 130 11.06 -12.19 -0.18
CA SER A 130 11.24 -13.56 0.30
C SER A 130 11.05 -14.58 -0.83
N ARG A 131 10.07 -14.37 -1.71
CA ARG A 131 9.86 -15.24 -2.89
C ARG A 131 10.99 -15.13 -3.91
N ILE A 132 11.51 -13.92 -4.15
CA ILE A 132 12.69 -13.72 -5.02
C ILE A 132 13.87 -14.58 -4.54
N PHE A 133 14.14 -14.57 -3.23
CA PHE A 133 15.25 -15.30 -2.61
C PHE A 133 14.87 -16.70 -2.11
N GLN A 134 13.75 -17.28 -2.56
CA GLN A 134 13.32 -18.60 -2.10
C GLN A 134 14.38 -19.66 -2.43
N GLY A 135 14.83 -20.38 -1.39
CA GLY A 135 15.92 -21.37 -1.48
C GLY A 135 17.33 -20.78 -1.34
N HIS A 136 17.43 -19.45 -1.23
CA HIS A 136 18.67 -18.68 -1.14
C HIS A 136 18.60 -17.60 -0.04
N GLU A 137 17.93 -17.91 1.08
CA GLU A 137 17.64 -16.96 2.16
C GLU A 137 18.92 -16.37 2.79
N SER A 138 19.99 -17.16 2.82
CA SER A 138 21.29 -16.71 3.32
C SER A 138 21.88 -15.58 2.49
N LEU A 139 21.42 -15.35 1.25
CA LEU A 139 21.94 -14.32 0.33
C LEU A 139 21.11 -13.04 0.30
N MET A 140 20.02 -12.94 1.06
CA MET A 140 19.14 -11.75 1.07
C MET A 140 19.91 -10.44 1.35
N TYR A 141 20.95 -10.51 2.19
CA TYR A 141 21.80 -9.37 2.54
C TYR A 141 22.63 -8.83 1.36
N LEU A 142 22.74 -9.59 0.27
CA LEU A 142 23.44 -9.16 -0.95
C LEU A 142 22.56 -8.33 -1.88
N LEU A 143 21.25 -8.22 -1.61
CA LEU A 143 20.35 -7.38 -2.39
C LEU A 143 20.83 -5.93 -2.37
N ASP A 144 21.22 -5.41 -3.52
CA ASP A 144 21.66 -4.04 -3.70
C ASP A 144 20.53 -3.14 -4.22
N LYS A 145 20.73 -1.82 -4.10
CA LYS A 145 19.73 -0.81 -4.47
C LYS A 145 19.46 -0.71 -5.97
N ASP A 146 20.47 -0.99 -6.81
CA ASP A 146 20.32 -0.90 -8.27
C ASP A 146 19.43 -2.04 -8.77
N THR A 147 19.58 -3.23 -8.18
CA THR A 147 18.66 -4.36 -8.38
C THR A 147 17.22 -3.99 -8.02
N VAL A 148 16.99 -3.41 -6.84
CA VAL A 148 15.63 -2.96 -6.43
C VAL A 148 15.07 -1.93 -7.40
N LEU A 149 15.86 -0.92 -7.77
CA LEU A 149 15.43 0.14 -8.68
C LEU A 149 15.04 -0.36 -10.06
N ARG A 150 15.74 -1.38 -10.58
CA ARG A 150 15.46 -1.95 -11.91
C ARG A 150 14.23 -2.87 -11.91
N LEU A 151 14.01 -3.57 -10.80
CA LEU A 151 12.91 -4.53 -10.63
C LEU A 151 11.60 -3.90 -10.18
N GLN A 152 11.63 -2.83 -9.37
CA GLN A 152 10.39 -2.21 -8.89
C GLN A 152 9.49 -1.77 -10.06
N TYR A 153 8.17 -1.81 -9.85
CA TYR A 153 7.13 -1.52 -10.86
C TYR A 153 7.02 -2.50 -12.03
N ARG A 154 7.85 -3.55 -12.11
CA ARG A 154 7.71 -4.59 -13.13
C ARG A 154 6.53 -5.50 -12.80
N SER A 155 5.77 -5.86 -13.83
CA SER A 155 4.56 -6.66 -13.70
C SER A 155 4.71 -7.93 -14.54
N LEU A 156 5.48 -8.89 -14.02
CA LEU A 156 6.02 -9.99 -14.84
C LEU A 156 4.96 -10.99 -15.29
N LYS A 157 3.92 -11.20 -14.47
CA LYS A 157 2.77 -12.04 -14.84
C LYS A 157 2.00 -11.52 -16.06
N TRP A 158 1.89 -10.20 -16.24
CA TRP A 158 1.01 -9.62 -17.27
C TRP A 158 1.78 -8.95 -18.41
N SER A 159 3.07 -8.66 -18.25
CA SER A 159 3.84 -7.88 -19.22
C SER A 159 4.95 -8.71 -19.86
N MET A 160 4.73 -9.15 -21.10
CA MET A 160 5.76 -9.77 -21.93
C MET A 160 7.00 -8.86 -22.09
N ARG A 161 6.80 -7.54 -22.10
CA ARG A 161 7.91 -6.59 -22.18
C ARG A 161 8.74 -6.58 -20.89
N ASP A 162 8.10 -6.57 -19.72
CA ASP A 162 8.85 -6.62 -18.46
C ASP A 162 9.59 -7.95 -18.31
N GLN A 163 8.98 -9.07 -18.72
CA GLN A 163 9.66 -10.37 -18.77
C GLN A 163 10.93 -10.32 -19.63
N LYS A 164 10.84 -9.82 -20.88
CA LYS A 164 11.99 -9.65 -21.77
C LYS A 164 13.08 -8.75 -21.19
N ILE A 165 12.67 -7.64 -20.56
CA ILE A 165 13.60 -6.72 -19.90
C ILE A 165 14.33 -7.43 -18.76
N VAL A 166 13.62 -8.15 -17.88
CA VAL A 166 14.22 -8.87 -16.76
C VAL A 166 15.15 -9.98 -17.24
N HIS A 167 14.74 -10.78 -18.23
CA HIS A 167 15.64 -11.76 -18.87
C HIS A 167 16.94 -11.11 -19.37
N SER A 168 16.83 -9.97 -20.06
CA SER A 168 18.01 -9.24 -20.53
C SER A 168 18.88 -8.74 -19.36
N MET A 169 18.29 -8.33 -18.23
CA MET A 169 19.04 -7.87 -17.07
C MET A 169 19.83 -9.00 -16.41
N PHE A 170 19.24 -10.19 -16.28
CA PHE A 170 19.94 -11.38 -15.79
C PHE A 170 21.08 -11.79 -16.73
N ARG A 171 20.81 -11.89 -18.03
CA ARG A 171 21.82 -12.24 -19.06
C ARG A 171 22.99 -11.26 -19.09
N LYS A 172 22.73 -9.96 -18.92
CA LYS A 172 23.77 -8.92 -18.91
C LYS A 172 24.46 -8.76 -17.55
N GLY A 173 24.04 -9.47 -16.52
CA GLY A 173 24.62 -9.32 -15.19
C GLY A 173 24.33 -7.98 -14.51
N THR A 174 23.27 -7.25 -14.91
CA THR A 174 23.00 -5.88 -14.40
C THR A 174 22.14 -5.85 -13.13
N ILE A 175 21.67 -7.01 -12.67
CA ILE A 175 20.96 -7.18 -11.40
C ILE A 175 21.55 -8.37 -10.64
N PHE A 176 21.41 -8.32 -9.32
CA PHE A 176 22.06 -9.23 -8.37
C PHE A 176 23.58 -9.29 -8.61
N THR A 177 24.20 -8.12 -8.80
CA THR A 177 25.61 -7.98 -9.24
C THR A 177 26.61 -8.55 -8.24
N LYS A 178 26.22 -8.69 -6.98
CA LYS A 178 27.03 -9.28 -5.90
C LYS A 178 26.95 -10.81 -5.82
N ILE A 179 26.15 -11.45 -6.68
CA ILE A 179 25.95 -12.90 -6.72
C ILE A 179 26.50 -13.41 -8.06
N SER A 180 27.62 -14.13 -8.00
CA SER A 180 28.36 -14.59 -9.19
C SER A 180 28.05 -16.01 -9.62
N SER A 181 27.40 -16.83 -8.79
CA SER A 181 27.09 -18.22 -9.12
C SER A 181 25.96 -18.31 -10.15
N ASP A 182 26.24 -18.82 -11.34
CA ASP A 182 25.26 -18.91 -12.44
C ASP A 182 24.02 -19.71 -12.05
N LYS A 183 24.19 -20.86 -11.37
CA LYS A 183 23.07 -21.66 -10.88
C LYS A 183 22.13 -20.86 -9.97
N ILE A 184 22.70 -20.09 -9.03
CA ILE A 184 21.90 -19.26 -8.13
C ILE A 184 21.21 -18.14 -8.90
N ARG A 185 21.89 -17.54 -9.88
CA ARG A 185 21.32 -16.49 -10.72
C ARG A 185 20.16 -17.00 -11.56
N ASP A 186 20.24 -18.23 -12.07
CA ASP A 186 19.15 -18.89 -12.80
C ASP A 186 17.95 -19.15 -11.88
N ASP A 187 18.18 -19.65 -10.65
CA ASP A 187 17.12 -19.82 -9.66
C ASP A 187 16.45 -18.47 -9.31
N LEU A 188 17.24 -17.42 -9.07
CA LEU A 188 16.72 -16.08 -8.81
C LEU A 188 15.91 -15.54 -10.01
N MET A 189 16.35 -15.81 -11.24
CA MET A 189 15.62 -15.42 -12.44
C MET A 189 14.26 -16.10 -12.49
N ASN A 190 14.21 -17.42 -12.29
CA ASN A 190 12.96 -18.18 -12.26
C ASN A 190 12.02 -17.68 -11.15
N ASN A 191 12.56 -17.43 -9.95
CA ASN A 191 11.81 -16.89 -8.82
C ASN A 191 11.20 -15.52 -9.16
N VAL A 192 12.00 -14.61 -9.73
CA VAL A 192 11.55 -13.27 -10.14
C VAL A 192 10.45 -13.38 -11.19
N LEU A 193 10.65 -14.18 -12.25
CA LEU A 193 9.66 -14.36 -13.32
C LEU A 193 8.34 -14.97 -12.83
N SER A 194 8.39 -15.76 -11.75
CA SER A 194 7.20 -16.35 -11.13
C SER A 194 6.34 -15.37 -10.32
N ILE A 195 6.81 -14.14 -10.08
CA ILE A 195 6.10 -13.18 -9.23
C ILE A 195 4.76 -12.80 -9.88
N PRO A 196 3.62 -13.07 -9.21
CA PRO A 196 2.29 -12.84 -9.78
C PRO A 196 1.87 -11.36 -9.76
N ASP A 197 2.73 -10.49 -9.24
CA ASP A 197 2.42 -9.19 -8.69
C ASP A 197 3.25 -8.09 -9.37
N VAL A 198 2.86 -6.83 -9.20
CA VAL A 198 3.82 -5.75 -9.43
C VAL A 198 4.91 -5.82 -8.36
N ILE A 199 6.18 -5.87 -8.75
CA ILE A 199 7.29 -5.90 -7.79
C ILE A 199 7.29 -4.59 -6.99
N PRO A 200 7.04 -4.63 -5.67
CA PRO A 200 6.96 -3.45 -4.85
C PRO A 200 8.35 -3.07 -4.31
N SER A 201 8.46 -1.89 -3.73
CA SER A 201 9.61 -1.41 -2.94
C SER A 201 9.14 -0.34 -1.96
N ILE A 202 9.99 0.09 -1.03
CA ILE A 202 9.68 1.21 -0.12
C ILE A 202 9.39 2.50 -0.92
N ALA A 203 10.08 2.70 -2.05
CA ALA A 203 9.83 3.84 -2.93
C ALA A 203 8.44 3.75 -3.59
N THR A 204 8.04 2.57 -4.09
CA THR A 204 6.68 2.38 -4.64
C THR A 204 5.59 2.56 -3.58
N PHE A 205 5.85 2.10 -2.34
CA PHE A 205 4.95 2.32 -1.21
C PHE A 205 4.70 3.82 -1.01
N HIS A 206 5.75 4.64 -0.98
CA HIS A 206 5.57 6.08 -0.81
C HIS A 206 4.78 6.73 -1.95
N ALA A 207 5.01 6.33 -3.20
CA ALA A 207 4.24 6.84 -4.33
C ALA A 207 2.76 6.45 -4.24
N ASN A 208 2.49 5.17 -3.98
CA ASN A 208 1.13 4.63 -3.91
C ASN A 208 0.39 5.16 -2.67
N MET A 209 1.05 5.24 -1.51
CA MET A 209 0.45 5.75 -0.27
C MET A 209 0.07 7.23 -0.38
N LYS A 210 0.82 8.04 -1.14
CA LYS A 210 0.41 9.43 -1.43
C LYS A 210 -0.94 9.47 -2.14
N TYR A 211 -1.19 8.56 -3.09
CA TYR A 211 -2.46 8.47 -3.79
C TYR A 211 -3.58 7.95 -2.87
N ILE A 212 -3.33 6.87 -2.12
CA ILE A 212 -4.29 6.34 -1.12
C ILE A 212 -4.69 7.40 -0.08
N THR A 213 -3.74 8.24 0.36
CA THR A 213 -3.99 9.31 1.32
C THR A 213 -5.02 10.33 0.80
N ILE A 214 -5.08 10.58 -0.51
CA ILE A 214 -6.09 11.47 -1.10
C ILE A 214 -7.49 10.90 -0.85
N GLY A 215 -7.71 9.63 -1.20
CA GLY A 215 -8.97 8.93 -0.96
C GLY A 215 -9.32 8.91 0.53
N ALA A 216 -8.36 8.58 1.40
CA ALA A 216 -8.58 8.55 2.84
C ALA A 216 -9.03 9.92 3.39
N LYS A 217 -8.43 11.03 2.91
CA LYS A 217 -8.80 12.38 3.32
C LYS A 217 -10.16 12.83 2.79
N ILE A 218 -10.55 12.37 1.62
CA ILE A 218 -11.91 12.59 1.09
C ILE A 218 -12.93 11.87 1.98
N LEU A 219 -12.67 10.61 2.34
CA LEU A 219 -13.57 9.85 3.22
C LEU A 219 -13.66 10.49 4.61
N GLU A 220 -12.55 10.91 5.20
CA GLU A 220 -12.52 11.67 6.47
C GLU A 220 -13.40 12.93 6.41
N LYS A 221 -13.36 13.65 5.28
CA LYS A 221 -14.11 14.89 5.10
C LYS A 221 -15.61 14.62 4.94
N TYR A 222 -15.99 13.78 3.98
CA TYR A 222 -17.38 13.68 3.51
C TYR A 222 -18.18 12.54 4.12
N ILE A 223 -17.55 11.48 4.61
CA ILE A 223 -18.25 10.26 5.05
C ILE A 223 -18.04 9.98 6.54
N GLU A 224 -16.81 10.09 7.02
CA GLU A 224 -16.45 9.74 8.39
C GLU A 224 -17.15 10.68 9.39
N VAL A 225 -17.74 10.09 10.43
CA VAL A 225 -18.20 10.80 11.62
C VAL A 225 -17.31 10.37 12.79
N LYS A 226 -16.57 11.32 13.36
CA LYS A 226 -15.70 11.03 14.50
C LYS A 226 -16.52 11.02 15.79
N PRO A 227 -16.22 10.12 16.75
CA PRO A 227 -16.91 10.08 18.04
C PRO A 227 -16.83 11.43 18.78
N LYS A 228 -17.91 11.82 19.48
CA LYS A 228 -18.02 13.12 20.19
C LYS A 228 -16.87 13.38 21.18
N ASN A 229 -16.30 12.33 21.78
CA ASN A 229 -15.21 12.42 22.76
C ASN A 229 -13.80 12.46 22.15
N TYR A 230 -13.69 12.59 20.82
CA TYR A 230 -12.40 12.58 20.13
C TYR A 230 -11.44 13.69 20.59
N ARG A 231 -11.96 14.89 20.94
CA ARG A 231 -11.12 16.03 21.36
C ARG A 231 -10.63 15.94 22.80
N SER A 232 -11.47 15.47 23.72
CA SER A 232 -11.13 15.32 25.15
C SER A 232 -10.16 14.17 25.42
N GLN A 233 -9.99 13.24 24.48
CA GLN A 233 -9.16 12.04 24.64
C GLN A 233 -7.80 12.11 23.92
N ARG A 234 -7.46 13.26 23.30
CA ARG A 234 -6.18 13.46 22.57
C ARG A 234 -4.92 13.23 23.40
N HIS A 235 -5.01 13.34 24.73
CA HIS A 235 -3.88 13.23 25.66
C HIS A 235 -3.89 11.92 26.48
N SER A 236 -4.80 10.99 26.19
CA SER A 236 -4.84 9.71 26.91
C SER A 236 -3.75 8.77 26.40
N ILE A 237 -2.85 8.37 27.30
CA ILE A 237 -1.73 7.45 27.03
C ILE A 237 -2.23 6.03 26.69
N THR A 238 -3.46 5.67 27.07
CA THR A 238 -4.00 4.31 26.97
C THR A 238 -4.84 4.04 25.72
N ARG A 239 -5.15 5.06 24.90
CA ARG A 239 -6.04 4.88 23.74
C ARG A 239 -5.29 4.83 22.41
N SER A 240 -5.43 3.72 21.71
CA SER A 240 -5.13 3.61 20.27
C SER A 240 -6.00 4.61 19.50
N LYS A 241 -5.40 5.45 18.65
CA LYS A 241 -6.16 6.33 17.74
C LYS A 241 -7.00 5.44 16.82
N SER A 242 -8.33 5.59 16.81
CA SER A 242 -9.16 4.79 15.90
C SER A 242 -8.78 5.05 14.46
N SER A 243 -8.72 3.98 13.67
CA SER A 243 -8.45 4.07 12.24
C SER A 243 -9.65 4.67 11.51
N LEU A 244 -9.42 5.14 10.28
CA LEU A 244 -10.49 5.53 9.36
C LEU A 244 -11.50 4.38 9.17
N TYR A 245 -10.99 3.15 9.03
CA TYR A 245 -11.82 1.96 8.88
C TYR A 245 -12.69 1.69 10.12
N ASP A 246 -12.13 1.79 11.32
CA ASP A 246 -12.88 1.61 12.57
C ASP A 246 -14.04 2.61 12.67
N ASN A 247 -13.77 3.88 12.37
CA ASN A 247 -14.79 4.94 12.45
C ASN A 247 -15.89 4.75 11.39
N LEU A 248 -15.53 4.35 10.17
CA LEU A 248 -16.51 4.07 9.12
C LEU A 248 -17.38 2.85 9.49
N THR A 249 -16.78 1.82 10.09
CA THR A 249 -17.48 0.57 10.44
C THR A 249 -18.51 0.78 11.56
N MET A 250 -18.36 1.79 12.42
CA MET A 250 -19.39 2.15 13.43
C MET A 250 -20.76 2.49 12.81
N HIS A 251 -20.77 2.89 11.55
CA HIS A 251 -21.95 3.30 10.80
C HIS A 251 -22.29 2.34 9.66
N TRP A 252 -21.66 1.16 9.63
CA TRP A 252 -21.86 0.17 8.58
C TRP A 252 -22.83 -0.94 9.01
N THR A 253 -23.67 -1.41 8.09
CA THR A 253 -24.56 -2.56 8.29
C THR A 253 -24.43 -3.57 7.16
N SER A 254 -24.54 -4.86 7.51
CA SER A 254 -24.57 -5.96 6.55
C SER A 254 -25.89 -6.06 5.77
N ASN A 255 -26.94 -5.35 6.20
CA ASN A 255 -28.28 -5.43 5.60
C ASN A 255 -28.33 -4.82 4.19
N ARG A 256 -27.36 -3.99 3.84
CA ARG A 256 -27.28 -3.30 2.56
C ARG A 256 -25.85 -3.32 2.05
N LYS A 257 -25.40 -4.50 1.58
CA LYS A 257 -24.09 -4.70 0.98
C LYS A 257 -24.26 -4.92 -0.52
N SER A 258 -23.59 -4.11 -1.32
CA SER A 258 -23.70 -4.13 -2.78
C SER A 258 -22.33 -4.07 -3.44
N ILE A 259 -22.25 -4.50 -4.69
CA ILE A 259 -21.11 -4.32 -5.58
C ILE A 259 -21.46 -3.20 -6.55
N GLN A 260 -20.64 -2.15 -6.58
CA GLN A 260 -20.77 -1.07 -7.55
C GLN A 260 -20.21 -1.51 -8.90
N ILE A 261 -21.05 -1.45 -9.94
CA ILE A 261 -20.70 -1.90 -11.30
C ILE A 261 -20.52 -0.73 -12.28
N SER A 262 -21.14 0.43 -11.97
CA SER A 262 -20.95 1.71 -12.65
C SER A 262 -21.15 2.86 -11.64
N HIS A 263 -21.16 4.12 -12.10
CA HIS A 263 -21.27 5.27 -11.19
C HIS A 263 -22.54 5.26 -10.33
N GLU A 264 -23.64 4.79 -10.90
CA GLU A 264 -24.97 4.82 -10.27
C GLU A 264 -25.60 3.43 -10.12
N GLU A 265 -25.00 2.39 -10.70
CA GLU A 265 -25.54 1.03 -10.66
C GLU A 265 -24.82 0.14 -9.64
N PHE A 266 -25.64 -0.63 -8.93
CA PHE A 266 -25.22 -1.51 -7.85
C PHE A 266 -25.97 -2.84 -7.94
N VAL A 267 -25.24 -3.93 -7.70
CA VAL A 267 -25.81 -5.28 -7.65
C VAL A 267 -25.68 -5.80 -6.21
N PRO A 268 -26.67 -6.52 -5.65
CA PRO A 268 -26.55 -7.11 -4.32
C PRO A 268 -25.29 -7.96 -4.16
N MET A 269 -24.56 -7.77 -3.07
CA MET A 269 -23.36 -8.57 -2.76
C MET A 269 -23.78 -9.87 -2.08
N GLY A 270 -23.28 -11.00 -2.59
CA GLY A 270 -23.42 -12.31 -1.95
C GLY A 270 -22.78 -12.38 -0.55
N GLU A 271 -22.96 -13.52 0.11
CA GLU A 271 -22.36 -13.74 1.42
C GLU A 271 -20.83 -13.83 1.35
N THR A 272 -20.16 -13.12 2.26
CA THR A 272 -18.70 -13.17 2.41
C THR A 272 -18.31 -12.70 3.81
N GLN A 273 -17.28 -13.32 4.37
CA GLN A 273 -16.75 -12.98 5.70
C GLN A 273 -16.06 -11.61 5.72
N ASN A 274 -15.72 -11.05 4.55
CA ASN A 274 -14.97 -9.80 4.41
C ASN A 274 -15.82 -8.63 3.89
N ALA A 275 -17.16 -8.70 4.04
CA ALA A 275 -18.08 -7.74 3.40
C ALA A 275 -17.77 -6.28 3.77
N SER A 276 -17.54 -5.99 5.04
CA SER A 276 -17.22 -4.64 5.52
C SER A 276 -15.92 -4.09 4.92
N LYS A 277 -14.89 -4.93 4.79
CA LYS A 277 -13.59 -4.55 4.20
C LYS A 277 -13.69 -4.38 2.68
N LEU A 278 -14.51 -5.18 2.00
CA LEU A 278 -14.83 -5.01 0.58
C LEU A 278 -15.62 -3.72 0.33
N CYS A 279 -16.61 -3.42 1.16
CA CYS A 279 -17.33 -2.14 1.10
C CYS A 279 -16.37 -0.96 1.35
N PHE A 280 -15.42 -1.09 2.28
CA PHE A 280 -14.42 -0.03 2.50
C PHE A 280 -13.49 0.15 1.30
N LEU A 281 -13.06 -0.94 0.66
CA LEU A 281 -12.29 -0.88 -0.59
C LEU A 281 -13.06 -0.14 -1.68
N GLN A 282 -14.33 -0.53 -1.93
CA GLN A 282 -15.17 0.12 -2.94
C GLN A 282 -15.39 1.60 -2.66
N LEU A 283 -15.60 1.96 -1.39
CA LEU A 283 -15.78 3.34 -0.98
C LEU A 283 -14.50 4.17 -1.17
N LEU A 284 -13.32 3.61 -0.86
CA LEU A 284 -12.03 4.24 -1.14
C LEU A 284 -11.80 4.39 -2.65
N MET A 285 -12.14 3.36 -3.44
CA MET A 285 -12.08 3.43 -4.91
C MET A 285 -12.95 4.57 -5.43
N ALA A 286 -14.18 4.73 -4.93
CA ALA A 286 -15.05 5.84 -5.31
C ALA A 286 -14.43 7.21 -4.98
N ALA A 287 -13.87 7.37 -3.79
CA ALA A 287 -13.15 8.58 -3.42
C ALA A 287 -11.96 8.88 -4.35
N LEU A 288 -11.23 7.83 -4.79
CA LEU A 288 -10.12 7.95 -5.74
C LEU A 288 -10.58 8.17 -7.18
N ARG A 289 -11.79 7.77 -7.59
CA ARG A 289 -12.36 8.08 -8.90
C ARG A 289 -12.79 9.54 -9.01
N TYR A 290 -13.22 10.13 -7.91
CA TYR A 290 -13.77 11.49 -7.88
C TYR A 290 -12.82 12.53 -7.28
N PHE A 291 -11.57 12.15 -7.00
CA PHE A 291 -10.69 12.95 -6.14
C PHE A 291 -10.45 14.40 -6.59
N PRO A 292 -10.35 14.73 -7.90
CA PRO A 292 -10.12 16.10 -8.31
C PRO A 292 -11.33 17.01 -8.08
N HIS A 293 -12.53 16.42 -8.00
CA HIS A 293 -13.78 17.11 -7.73
C HIS A 293 -14.14 17.14 -6.23
N LEU A 294 -13.37 16.45 -5.39
CA LEU A 294 -13.63 16.31 -3.94
C LEU A 294 -12.47 16.82 -3.08
N SER A 295 -11.34 17.21 -3.67
CA SER A 295 -10.15 17.64 -2.95
C SER A 295 -9.40 18.74 -3.69
N SER A 296 -8.40 19.33 -3.04
CA SER A 296 -7.48 20.29 -3.67
C SER A 296 -6.38 19.61 -4.50
N GLU A 297 -6.42 18.30 -4.66
CA GLU A 297 -5.43 17.54 -5.42
C GLU A 297 -5.92 17.35 -6.85
N SER A 298 -5.05 17.65 -7.82
CA SER A 298 -5.29 17.35 -9.23
C SER A 298 -4.57 16.07 -9.66
N PRO A 299 -4.98 15.43 -10.78
CA PRO A 299 -4.14 14.49 -11.50
C PRO A 299 -2.79 15.12 -11.87
N LEU A 300 -1.79 14.28 -12.14
CA LEU A 300 -0.53 14.78 -12.68
C LEU A 300 -0.76 15.33 -14.10
N LEU A 301 -0.04 16.38 -14.46
CA LEU A 301 -0.11 16.94 -15.81
C LEU A 301 0.45 15.93 -16.82
N ASP A 302 -0.29 15.73 -17.91
CA ASP A 302 0.21 14.97 -19.07
C ASP A 302 1.32 15.76 -19.78
N LYS A 303 2.15 15.07 -20.57
CA LYS A 303 3.12 15.76 -21.44
C LYS A 303 2.39 16.58 -22.51
N GLY A 304 2.27 17.90 -22.27
CA GLY A 304 1.73 18.87 -23.23
C GLY A 304 0.25 19.24 -23.07
N GLY A 305 -0.38 18.96 -21.92
CA GLY A 305 -1.80 19.28 -21.68
C GLY A 305 -2.07 19.89 -20.30
N GLY A 306 -3.02 20.84 -20.25
CA GLY A 306 -3.39 21.59 -19.05
C GLY A 306 -4.55 20.98 -18.26
N TRP A 307 -4.44 21.00 -16.94
CA TRP A 307 -5.56 20.81 -16.01
C TRP A 307 -6.19 22.18 -15.73
N VAL A 308 -7.50 22.32 -15.95
CA VAL A 308 -8.24 23.53 -15.59
C VAL A 308 -8.91 23.31 -14.25
N GLY A 309 -8.51 24.13 -13.26
CA GLY A 309 -9.32 24.62 -12.14
C GLY A 309 -10.15 23.63 -11.31
N ILE A 310 -9.83 23.56 -10.01
CA ILE A 310 -10.54 22.76 -9.01
C ILE A 310 -11.68 23.58 -8.41
N THR A 311 -12.89 23.03 -8.41
CA THR A 311 -13.93 23.39 -7.44
C THR A 311 -14.56 22.12 -6.90
N PRO A 312 -14.67 21.96 -5.56
CA PRO A 312 -15.49 20.92 -4.97
C PRO A 312 -16.88 20.94 -5.59
N ASP A 313 -17.28 19.82 -6.15
CA ASP A 313 -18.52 19.70 -6.91
C ASP A 313 -19.53 18.86 -6.12
N ASP A 314 -20.67 19.47 -5.83
CA ASP A 314 -21.75 18.85 -5.07
C ASP A 314 -22.33 17.62 -5.78
N HIS A 315 -22.24 17.55 -7.10
CA HIS A 315 -22.61 16.37 -7.87
C HIS A 315 -21.74 15.15 -7.48
N PHE A 316 -20.41 15.31 -7.49
CA PHE A 316 -19.49 14.22 -7.11
C PHE A 316 -19.56 13.90 -5.61
N ARG A 317 -19.87 14.90 -4.77
CA ARG A 317 -20.16 14.67 -3.35
C ARG A 317 -21.38 13.76 -3.20
N ALA A 318 -22.44 14.03 -3.95
CA ALA A 318 -23.66 13.24 -3.95
C ALA A 318 -23.42 11.81 -4.43
N LEU A 319 -22.65 11.62 -5.51
CA LEU A 319 -22.24 10.29 -5.99
C LEU A 319 -21.50 9.50 -4.91
N LEU A 320 -20.54 10.13 -4.21
CA LEU A 320 -19.81 9.47 -3.12
C LEU A 320 -20.74 9.08 -1.97
N CYS A 321 -21.66 9.96 -1.56
CA CYS A 321 -22.62 9.68 -0.49
C CYS A 321 -23.61 8.57 -0.88
N LYS A 322 -24.16 8.58 -2.11
CA LYS A 322 -25.02 7.49 -2.61
C LYS A 322 -24.24 6.18 -2.67
N THR A 323 -22.98 6.21 -3.12
CA THR A 323 -22.10 5.03 -3.09
C THR A 323 -21.96 4.50 -1.67
N ALA A 324 -21.65 5.36 -0.69
CA ALA A 324 -21.55 4.94 0.72
C ALA A 324 -22.85 4.31 1.23
N TRP A 325 -24.00 4.90 0.88
CA TRP A 325 -25.32 4.37 1.23
C TRP A 325 -25.57 2.97 0.67
N HIS A 326 -25.30 2.73 -0.61
CA HIS A 326 -25.46 1.41 -1.25
C HIS A 326 -24.47 0.35 -0.72
N LEU A 327 -23.32 0.79 -0.22
CA LEU A 327 -22.32 -0.07 0.42
C LEU A 327 -22.61 -0.35 1.91
N GLY A 328 -23.71 0.18 2.45
CA GLY A 328 -24.20 -0.13 3.79
C GLY A 328 -23.80 0.85 4.87
N TYR A 329 -23.18 1.98 4.51
CA TYR A 329 -22.85 3.04 5.46
C TYR A 329 -24.03 4.00 5.62
N ASP A 330 -24.38 4.33 6.86
CA ASP A 330 -25.46 5.26 7.17
C ASP A 330 -25.12 6.20 8.34
N ASN A 331 -25.05 7.49 8.03
CA ASN A 331 -24.93 8.57 9.00
C ASN A 331 -25.49 9.88 8.43
N GLU A 332 -25.55 10.90 9.27
CA GLU A 332 -26.13 12.21 8.93
C GLU A 332 -25.42 12.92 7.76
N LYS A 333 -24.10 12.71 7.56
CA LYS A 333 -23.39 13.27 6.40
C LYS A 333 -23.81 12.56 5.11
N ILE A 334 -23.92 11.23 5.15
CA ILE A 334 -24.31 10.40 4.02
C ILE A 334 -25.74 10.75 3.59
N ARG A 335 -26.69 10.79 4.52
CA ARG A 335 -28.11 11.12 4.23
C ARG A 335 -28.23 12.49 3.55
N ARG A 336 -27.68 13.54 4.15
CA ARG A 336 -27.69 14.90 3.59
C ARG A 336 -26.98 15.01 2.23
N GLY A 337 -25.88 14.29 2.07
CA GLY A 337 -25.14 14.30 0.80
C GLY A 337 -25.88 13.57 -0.32
N ALA A 338 -26.64 12.53 -0.01
CA ALA A 338 -27.36 11.71 -0.98
C ALA A 338 -28.66 12.34 -1.51
N GLU A 339 -29.20 13.36 -0.84
CA GLU A 339 -30.42 14.08 -1.23
C GLU A 339 -30.27 14.89 -2.53
N PHE A 340 -29.05 15.17 -2.95
CA PHE A 340 -28.78 15.96 -4.15
C PHE A 340 -29.08 15.17 -5.45
N SER A 341 -29.73 15.83 -6.40
CA SER A 341 -30.09 15.23 -7.70
C SER A 341 -28.85 15.01 -8.56
N LEU A 342 -28.77 13.84 -9.21
CA LEU A 342 -27.68 13.52 -10.12
C LEU A 342 -28.08 13.85 -11.56
N SER A 343 -27.10 14.29 -12.33
CA SER A 343 -27.19 14.39 -13.78
C SER A 343 -26.34 13.29 -14.40
N PRO A 344 -26.71 12.74 -15.58
CA PRO A 344 -25.90 11.72 -16.23
C PRO A 344 -24.46 12.20 -16.47
N LEU A 345 -23.50 11.38 -16.08
CA LEU A 345 -22.09 11.63 -16.37
C LEU A 345 -21.80 11.32 -17.85
N SER A 346 -21.04 12.20 -18.50
CA SER A 346 -20.53 11.99 -19.86
C SER A 346 -19.01 12.00 -19.83
N TYR A 347 -18.40 10.87 -20.15
CA TYR A 347 -16.95 10.73 -20.24
C TYR A 347 -16.51 10.65 -21.69
N LYS A 348 -15.41 11.35 -22.00
CA LYS A 348 -14.78 11.26 -23.31
C LYS A 348 -13.85 10.06 -23.33
N LYS A 349 -13.96 9.26 -24.39
CA LYS A 349 -13.05 8.15 -24.61
C LYS A 349 -11.63 8.67 -24.82
N VAL A 350 -10.71 8.22 -23.97
CA VAL A 350 -9.29 8.58 -24.05
C VAL A 350 -8.65 7.88 -25.26
N SER A 351 -7.95 8.64 -26.11
CA SER A 351 -7.40 8.16 -27.38
C SER A 351 -5.98 7.58 -27.26
N ARG A 352 -5.20 8.01 -26.26
CA ARG A 352 -3.84 7.54 -26.00
C ARG A 352 -3.62 7.46 -24.49
N LEU A 353 -2.96 6.41 -24.02
CA LEU A 353 -2.66 6.22 -22.60
C LEU A 353 -1.15 6.25 -22.37
N GLU A 354 -0.73 7.05 -21.39
CA GLU A 354 0.63 6.96 -20.85
C GLU A 354 0.84 5.64 -20.10
N ILE A 355 2.08 5.16 -20.09
CA ILE A 355 2.46 4.00 -19.27
C ILE A 355 2.46 4.44 -17.80
N TRP A 356 1.44 4.01 -17.07
CA TRP A 356 1.33 4.24 -15.63
C TRP A 356 1.62 2.95 -14.87
N ARG A 357 2.35 3.06 -13.75
CA ARG A 357 2.79 1.91 -12.95
C ARG A 357 2.46 2.03 -11.46
N GLY A 358 1.78 3.11 -11.06
CA GLY A 358 1.39 3.37 -9.67
C GLY A 358 1.52 4.85 -9.31
N GLY A 359 1.13 5.17 -8.08
CA GLY A 359 1.11 6.52 -7.54
C GLY A 359 -0.08 7.34 -8.04
N LYS A 360 -0.01 8.67 -7.87
CA LYS A 360 -1.06 9.57 -8.38
C LYS A 360 -1.07 9.51 -9.92
N PRO A 361 -2.21 9.25 -10.58
CA PRO A 361 -2.25 9.08 -12.03
C PRO A 361 -2.07 10.41 -12.79
N PRO A 362 -1.46 10.38 -14.00
CA PRO A 362 -1.61 11.42 -15.02
C PRO A 362 -3.08 11.61 -15.41
N PHE A 363 -3.42 12.73 -16.05
CA PHE A 363 -4.80 13.10 -16.35
C PHE A 363 -5.51 12.07 -17.25
N GLN A 364 -4.91 11.64 -18.36
CA GLN A 364 -5.49 10.61 -19.24
C GLN A 364 -5.74 9.27 -18.52
N VAL A 365 -4.84 8.92 -17.59
CA VAL A 365 -4.98 7.69 -16.80
C VAL A 365 -6.09 7.86 -15.76
N PHE A 366 -6.18 9.03 -15.15
CA PHE A 366 -7.25 9.38 -14.24
C PHE A 366 -8.61 9.29 -14.95
N GLU A 367 -8.79 9.85 -16.14
CA GLU A 367 -10.06 9.78 -16.88
C GLU A 367 -10.52 8.33 -17.09
N LEU A 368 -9.60 7.44 -17.49
CA LEU A 368 -9.89 6.01 -17.62
C LEU A 368 -10.26 5.38 -16.27
N LEU A 369 -9.51 5.66 -15.20
CA LEU A 369 -9.79 5.11 -13.88
C LEU A 369 -11.12 5.64 -13.32
N ALA A 370 -11.45 6.90 -13.57
CA ALA A 370 -12.72 7.51 -13.17
C ALA A 370 -13.90 6.75 -13.80
N ASP A 371 -13.79 6.41 -15.09
CA ASP A 371 -14.84 5.72 -15.85
C ASP A 371 -14.90 4.19 -15.61
N ALA A 372 -13.78 3.55 -15.26
CA ALA A 372 -13.69 2.08 -15.27
C ALA A 372 -13.16 1.41 -13.99
N SER A 373 -12.69 2.15 -12.97
CA SER A 373 -12.12 1.57 -11.75
C SER A 373 -13.20 1.06 -10.78
N PHE A 374 -13.98 0.07 -11.19
CA PHE A 374 -14.95 -0.67 -10.37
C PHE A 374 -14.49 -2.11 -10.14
N LEU A 375 -15.05 -2.82 -9.14
CA LEU A 375 -14.56 -4.16 -8.80
C LEU A 375 -14.66 -5.15 -9.97
N PRO A 376 -15.80 -5.30 -10.68
CA PRO A 376 -15.88 -6.27 -11.77
C PRO A 376 -14.84 -6.02 -12.87
N GLN A 377 -14.61 -4.75 -13.20
CA GLN A 377 -13.71 -4.32 -14.25
C GLN A 377 -12.25 -4.53 -13.84
N LEU A 378 -11.87 -4.23 -12.59
CA LEU A 378 -10.50 -4.41 -12.09
C LEU A 378 -10.06 -5.88 -12.00
N TYR A 379 -11.00 -6.81 -11.86
CA TYR A 379 -10.71 -8.23 -11.66
C TYR A 379 -11.28 -9.13 -12.77
N SER A 380 -11.67 -8.55 -13.91
CA SER A 380 -12.22 -9.32 -15.03
C SER A 380 -11.20 -10.31 -15.61
N ALA A 381 -11.69 -11.44 -16.14
CA ALA A 381 -10.84 -12.47 -16.76
C ALA A 381 -10.03 -11.94 -17.96
N GLN A 382 -10.52 -10.90 -18.63
CA GLN A 382 -9.82 -10.26 -19.75
C GLN A 382 -8.54 -9.55 -19.29
N LEU A 383 -8.53 -9.02 -18.06
CA LEU A 383 -7.32 -8.46 -17.42
C LEU A 383 -6.39 -9.53 -16.83
N GLN A 384 -6.68 -10.82 -17.01
CA GLN A 384 -5.77 -11.89 -16.58
C GLN A 384 -4.87 -12.37 -17.72
N LYS A 385 -5.10 -11.90 -18.95
CA LYS A 385 -4.30 -12.29 -20.13
C LYS A 385 -2.98 -11.54 -20.17
N GLU A 386 -1.94 -12.22 -20.65
CA GLU A 386 -0.65 -11.58 -20.92
C GLU A 386 -0.78 -10.55 -22.04
N VAL A 387 -0.16 -9.39 -21.83
CA VAL A 387 -0.16 -8.25 -22.74
C VAL A 387 1.26 -7.69 -22.87
N ASN A 388 1.48 -6.80 -23.84
CA ASN A 388 2.78 -6.12 -23.94
C ASN A 388 3.00 -5.15 -22.77
N PHE A 389 1.98 -4.37 -22.42
CA PHE A 389 1.97 -3.44 -21.30
C PHE A 389 0.70 -3.64 -20.46
N PRO A 390 0.81 -3.69 -19.12
CA PRO A 390 -0.38 -3.79 -18.28
C PRO A 390 -1.21 -2.52 -18.43
N SER A 391 -2.53 -2.68 -18.54
CA SER A 391 -3.43 -1.52 -18.56
C SER A 391 -3.45 -0.84 -17.18
N PRO A 392 -3.87 0.44 -17.10
CA PRO A 392 -4.06 1.10 -15.81
C PRO A 392 -4.96 0.33 -14.83
N LEU A 393 -5.96 -0.41 -15.32
CA LEU A 393 -6.82 -1.24 -14.45
C LEU A 393 -6.05 -2.38 -13.78
N HIS A 394 -5.10 -3.04 -14.48
CA HIS A 394 -4.24 -4.06 -13.87
C HIS A 394 -3.41 -3.46 -12.73
N ILE A 395 -2.82 -2.28 -12.99
CA ILE A 395 -1.95 -1.59 -12.03
C ILE A 395 -2.75 -1.10 -10.82
N GLN A 396 -3.94 -0.54 -11.05
CA GLN A 396 -4.85 -0.11 -9.99
C GLN A 396 -5.29 -1.31 -9.12
N GLY A 397 -5.68 -2.42 -9.75
CA GLY A 397 -6.09 -3.65 -9.05
C GLY A 397 -4.97 -4.25 -8.19
N ASP A 398 -3.75 -4.39 -8.74
CA ASP A 398 -2.60 -4.88 -7.97
C ASP A 398 -2.24 -3.92 -6.83
N MET A 399 -2.20 -2.60 -7.08
CA MET A 399 -1.90 -1.61 -6.06
C MET A 399 -2.90 -1.67 -4.90
N LEU A 400 -4.21 -1.75 -5.18
CA LEU A 400 -5.23 -1.87 -4.15
C LEU A 400 -5.09 -3.19 -3.38
N SER A 401 -4.79 -4.30 -4.08
CA SER A 401 -4.53 -5.59 -3.43
C SER A 401 -3.31 -5.56 -2.49
N ALA A 402 -2.31 -4.71 -2.78
CA ALA A 402 -1.15 -4.54 -1.91
C ALA A 402 -1.51 -3.86 -0.58
N PHE A 403 -2.52 -2.98 -0.55
CA PHE A 403 -3.01 -2.32 0.66
C PHE A 403 -4.09 -3.12 1.40
N PHE A 404 -5.00 -3.78 0.67
CA PHE A 404 -6.15 -4.45 1.27
C PHE A 404 -5.93 -5.94 1.52
N GLY A 405 -4.94 -6.54 0.85
CA GLY A 405 -4.78 -8.00 0.77
C GLY A 405 -5.59 -8.59 -0.39
N ALA A 406 -5.48 -9.91 -0.54
CA ALA A 406 -6.32 -10.66 -1.46
C ALA A 406 -7.66 -10.99 -0.78
N PHE A 407 -8.73 -11.04 -1.57
CA PHE A 407 -10.05 -11.48 -1.15
C PHE A 407 -10.34 -12.80 -1.86
N GLU A 408 -10.42 -13.90 -1.12
CA GLU A 408 -10.53 -15.25 -1.69
C GLU A 408 -11.83 -15.41 -2.50
N ASP A 409 -12.94 -14.89 -1.98
CA ASP A 409 -14.27 -15.01 -2.61
C ASP A 409 -14.52 -14.02 -3.76
N LEU A 410 -13.60 -13.09 -4.02
CA LEU A 410 -13.86 -11.92 -4.88
C LEU A 410 -14.26 -12.31 -6.31
N THR A 411 -13.62 -13.35 -6.86
CA THR A 411 -13.96 -13.83 -8.21
C THR A 411 -15.39 -14.36 -8.26
N ALA A 412 -15.80 -15.14 -7.25
CA ALA A 412 -17.15 -15.69 -7.18
C ALA A 412 -18.20 -14.57 -7.02
N LEU A 413 -17.92 -13.60 -6.15
CA LEU A 413 -18.78 -12.43 -5.94
C LEU A 413 -18.94 -11.58 -7.21
N ILE A 414 -17.86 -11.40 -7.98
CA ILE A 414 -17.90 -10.63 -9.23
C ILE A 414 -18.69 -11.38 -10.31
N VAL A 415 -18.51 -12.70 -10.43
CA VAL A 415 -19.28 -13.51 -11.39
C VAL A 415 -20.77 -13.42 -11.08
N GLN A 416 -21.17 -13.53 -9.81
CA GLN A 416 -22.56 -13.35 -9.39
C GLN A 416 -23.12 -11.96 -9.71
N ALA A 417 -22.28 -10.92 -9.66
CA ALA A 417 -22.68 -9.55 -9.95
C ALA A 417 -22.63 -9.18 -11.44
N SER A 418 -22.09 -10.05 -12.30
CA SER A 418 -21.98 -9.84 -13.75
C SER A 418 -23.04 -10.61 -14.55
N ILE A 419 -23.88 -11.39 -13.85
CA ILE A 419 -25.10 -12.06 -14.33
C ILE A 419 -26.28 -11.18 -13.93
#